data_AF-A0A5C6M5K3-F1
#
_entry.id   AF-A0A5C6M5K3-F1
#
_cell.length_a   1.000
_cell.length_b   1.000
_cell.length_c   1.000
_cell.angle_alpha   90.00
_cell.angle_beta   90.00
_cell.angle_gamma   90.00
#
_symmetry.space_group_name_H-M   'P 1'
#
loop_
_entity.id
_entity.type
_entity.pdbx_description
1 polymer ?
#
loop_
_entity_poly.entity_id
_entity_poly.type
_entity_poly.pdbx_seq_one_letter_code
_entity_poly.pdbx_strand_id
1 'polypeptide(L)'
;MIRSLLILFLSLSSASLPGIAGEDLYRGSMAQIARQEAPPLLEKIVTDLGNFNEDTLPHEAKELRKTVLKLRDFIDLFAAVYPVESANKDTWAKLRADLDQGYEKIGFFKDLFDSQGMTIDAAEYDRSELEQRRKPVLKWQKKFLTAAKLAKYRSYLAHPVTDRLEIRESQAESKFYWGGANTAPESHLTAGTNLAKLLVALCEIAAVDHITLADAEKLTNPDDETIFHDFRKRARSVLKILGYFPSLLAETEQARTSQQTLSELVLRFGEIEDLIVAYHFAKEKNKDRKARELSQEIKRKWKKLRDWQDESDTVDMFFTNGTVTSSE
;
A
#
# COMPACT_ATOMS: atom_id res chain seq x y z
N MET A 1 3.00 19.38 -5.36
CA MET A 1 3.22 17.96 -5.09
C MET A 1 4.66 17.59 -4.75
N ILE A 2 5.69 17.90 -5.58
CA ILE A 2 7.11 17.65 -5.19
C ILE A 2 7.41 18.34 -3.85
N ARG A 3 6.86 19.54 -3.65
CA ARG A 3 6.95 20.25 -2.36
C ARG A 3 6.26 19.50 -1.22
N SER A 4 5.07 18.96 -1.40
CA SER A 4 4.39 18.18 -0.35
C SER A 4 5.18 16.92 0.01
N LEU A 5 5.84 16.26 -0.97
CA LEU A 5 6.79 15.17 -0.72
C LEU A 5 8.05 15.65 0.02
N LEU A 6 8.59 16.82 -0.35
CA LEU A 6 9.73 17.45 0.34
C LEU A 6 9.38 17.90 1.76
N ILE A 7 8.18 18.40 1.99
CA ILE A 7 7.69 18.81 3.31
C ILE A 7 7.47 17.58 4.18
N LEU A 8 6.91 16.49 3.63
CA LEU A 8 6.87 15.20 4.31
C LEU A 8 8.29 14.75 4.66
N PHE A 9 9.23 14.83 3.73
CA PHE A 9 10.65 14.52 3.96
C PHE A 9 11.26 15.36 5.11
N LEU A 10 11.02 16.67 5.12
CA LEU A 10 11.53 17.57 6.17
C LEU A 10 10.88 17.29 7.53
N SER A 11 9.58 17.00 7.54
CA SER A 11 8.82 16.67 8.75
C SER A 11 9.23 15.31 9.34
N LEU A 12 9.60 14.35 8.48
CA LEU A 12 10.16 13.07 8.90
C LEU A 12 11.57 13.25 9.49
N SER A 13 12.40 14.09 8.87
CA SER A 13 13.78 14.35 9.31
C SER A 13 13.84 15.02 10.68
N SER A 14 12.91 15.94 10.97
CA SER A 14 12.84 16.62 12.27
C SER A 14 12.28 15.75 13.38
N ALA A 15 11.32 14.87 13.07
CA ALA A 15 10.79 13.88 14.03
C ALA A 15 11.84 12.83 14.44
N SER A 16 12.83 12.55 13.58
CA SER A 16 13.93 11.63 13.86
C SER A 16 15.11 12.22 14.65
N LEU A 17 15.07 13.52 15.01
CA LEU A 17 16.11 14.11 15.85
C LEU A 17 15.92 13.68 17.32
N PRO A 18 16.95 13.11 17.97
CA PRO A 18 16.87 12.69 19.36
C PRO A 18 16.66 13.91 20.26
N GLY A 19 15.43 14.11 20.77
CA GLY A 19 15.16 15.12 21.80
C GLY A 19 13.78 15.78 21.79
N ILE A 20 12.96 15.63 20.75
CA ILE A 20 11.62 16.25 20.72
C ILE A 20 10.57 15.21 21.09
N ALA A 21 10.10 15.31 22.33
CA ALA A 21 9.20 14.39 22.99
C ALA A 21 7.80 14.35 22.35
N GLY A 22 7.49 13.21 21.74
CA GLY A 22 6.18 12.57 21.73
C GLY A 22 6.42 11.10 22.05
N GLU A 23 5.58 10.48 22.88
CA GLU A 23 5.75 9.10 23.37
C GLU A 23 6.10 8.09 22.25
N ASP A 24 7.38 7.77 22.09
CA ASP A 24 8.06 6.46 22.04
C ASP A 24 7.37 5.17 21.59
N LEU A 25 6.22 5.22 20.93
CA LEU A 25 5.43 4.05 20.55
C LEU A 25 6.23 3.03 19.70
N TYR A 26 7.33 3.47 19.07
CA TYR A 26 8.20 2.61 18.24
C TYR A 26 9.68 2.62 18.65
N ARG A 27 10.01 2.85 19.93
CA ARG A 27 11.40 2.71 20.44
C ARG A 27 11.93 1.27 20.42
N GLY A 28 11.07 0.28 20.29
CA GLY A 28 11.48 -1.10 20.14
C GLY A 28 12.32 -1.34 18.88
N SER A 29 13.07 -2.44 18.87
CA SER A 29 13.67 -2.99 17.65
C SER A 29 12.60 -3.38 16.64
N MET A 30 12.98 -3.49 15.36
CA MET A 30 12.11 -4.02 14.30
C MET A 30 11.49 -5.38 14.68
N ALA A 31 12.24 -6.23 15.36
CA ALA A 31 11.79 -7.55 15.79
C ALA A 31 10.69 -7.49 16.86
N GLN A 32 10.80 -6.55 17.81
CA GLN A 32 9.79 -6.36 18.85
C GLN A 32 8.46 -5.92 18.23
N ILE A 33 8.48 -4.94 17.32
CA ILE A 33 7.27 -4.47 16.64
C ILE A 33 6.67 -5.56 15.75
N ALA A 34 7.49 -6.29 14.99
CA ALA A 34 7.02 -7.40 14.16
C ALA A 34 6.30 -8.49 14.98
N ARG A 35 6.85 -8.86 16.15
CA ARG A 35 6.26 -9.84 17.07
C ARG A 35 4.93 -9.37 17.66
N GLN A 36 4.79 -8.07 17.91
CA GLN A 36 3.58 -7.49 18.49
C GLN A 36 2.45 -7.40 17.45
N GLU A 37 2.76 -7.02 16.22
CA GLU A 37 1.75 -6.63 15.23
C GLU A 37 1.35 -7.77 14.27
N ALA A 38 2.29 -8.59 13.82
CA ALA A 38 2.00 -9.58 12.78
C ALA A 38 1.14 -10.79 13.26
N PRO A 39 1.40 -11.40 14.44
CA PRO A 39 0.59 -12.54 14.89
C PRO A 39 -0.90 -12.23 15.09
N PRO A 40 -1.32 -11.12 15.73
CA PRO A 40 -2.74 -10.78 15.86
C PRO A 40 -3.45 -10.61 14.50
N LEU A 41 -2.75 -10.07 13.49
CA LEU A 41 -3.29 -9.95 12.14
C LEU A 41 -3.51 -11.32 11.48
N LEU A 42 -2.60 -12.27 11.69
CA LEU A 42 -2.79 -13.65 11.21
C LEU A 42 -4.01 -14.30 11.88
N GLU A 43 -4.14 -14.18 13.20
CA GLU A 43 -5.30 -14.75 13.91
C GLU A 43 -6.62 -14.11 13.50
N LYS A 44 -6.62 -12.80 13.22
CA LYS A 44 -7.79 -12.12 12.66
C LYS A 44 -8.14 -12.67 11.28
N ILE A 45 -7.17 -12.88 10.39
CA ILE A 45 -7.40 -13.50 9.08
C ILE A 45 -7.97 -14.92 9.24
N VAL A 46 -7.40 -15.73 10.14
CA VAL A 46 -7.90 -17.09 10.42
C VAL A 46 -9.37 -17.06 10.87
N THR A 47 -9.71 -16.13 11.76
CA THR A 47 -11.07 -15.95 12.28
C THR A 47 -12.03 -15.49 11.18
N ASP A 48 -11.68 -14.43 10.45
CA ASP A 48 -12.50 -13.89 9.35
C ASP A 48 -12.69 -14.93 8.24
N LEU A 49 -11.65 -15.72 7.95
CA LEU A 49 -11.75 -16.85 7.02
C LEU A 49 -12.63 -17.97 7.56
N GLY A 50 -12.62 -18.25 8.87
CA GLY A 50 -13.53 -19.23 9.47
C GLY A 50 -15.01 -18.87 9.27
N ASN A 51 -15.31 -17.58 9.17
CA ASN A 51 -16.65 -17.05 8.92
C ASN A 51 -17.00 -16.94 7.41
N PHE A 52 -16.01 -17.00 6.53
CA PHE A 52 -16.20 -16.93 5.08
C PHE A 52 -16.72 -18.28 4.55
N ASN A 53 -17.94 -18.31 4.00
CA ASN A 53 -18.64 -19.54 3.61
C ASN A 53 -19.42 -19.36 2.28
N GLU A 54 -20.26 -20.34 1.94
CA GLU A 54 -21.06 -20.35 0.71
C GLU A 54 -22.18 -19.31 0.68
N ASP A 55 -22.48 -18.63 1.80
CA ASP A 55 -23.48 -17.57 1.87
C ASP A 55 -22.83 -16.18 1.87
N THR A 56 -21.52 -16.08 2.09
CA THR A 56 -20.80 -14.80 2.11
C THR A 56 -21.00 -14.04 0.80
N LEU A 57 -21.36 -12.77 0.92
CA LEU A 57 -21.59 -11.84 -0.17
C LEU A 57 -20.32 -11.00 -0.49
N PRO A 58 -20.18 -10.50 -1.73
CA PRO A 58 -18.96 -9.78 -2.16
C PRO A 58 -18.58 -8.56 -1.31
N HIS A 59 -19.56 -7.79 -0.83
CA HIS A 59 -19.31 -6.58 -0.03
C HIS A 59 -18.76 -6.91 1.37
N GLU A 60 -19.11 -8.07 1.93
CA GLU A 60 -18.65 -8.54 3.25
C GLU A 60 -17.16 -8.89 3.25
N ALA A 61 -16.58 -9.18 2.08
CA ALA A 61 -15.19 -9.57 1.92
C ALA A 61 -14.19 -8.39 2.09
N LYS A 62 -14.68 -7.15 2.20
CA LYS A 62 -13.86 -5.93 2.24
C LYS A 62 -12.88 -5.90 3.42
N GLU A 63 -13.34 -6.18 4.63
CA GLU A 63 -12.51 -6.10 5.84
C GLU A 63 -11.50 -7.25 5.94
N LEU A 64 -11.89 -8.46 5.50
CA LEU A 64 -10.96 -9.56 5.33
C LEU A 64 -9.84 -9.19 4.33
N ARG A 65 -10.18 -8.65 3.15
CA ARG A 65 -9.20 -8.21 2.14
C ARG A 65 -8.22 -7.19 2.69
N LYS A 66 -8.71 -6.20 3.46
CA LYS A 66 -7.87 -5.20 4.12
C LYS A 66 -6.94 -5.82 5.17
N THR A 67 -7.43 -6.78 5.94
CA THR A 67 -6.62 -7.45 6.97
C THR A 67 -5.51 -8.29 6.34
N VAL A 68 -5.82 -9.05 5.27
CA VAL A 68 -4.81 -9.79 4.46
C VAL A 68 -3.76 -8.84 3.91
N LEU A 69 -4.18 -7.71 3.33
CA LEU A 69 -3.27 -6.68 2.82
C LEU A 69 -2.36 -6.12 3.93
N LYS A 70 -2.93 -5.80 5.11
CA LYS A 70 -2.16 -5.28 6.23
C LYS A 70 -1.11 -6.28 6.70
N LEU A 71 -1.46 -7.56 6.90
CA LEU A 71 -0.45 -8.57 7.26
C LEU A 71 0.64 -8.69 6.20
N ARG A 72 0.27 -8.69 4.91
CA ARG A 72 1.21 -8.74 3.80
C ARG A 72 2.20 -7.56 3.82
N ASP A 73 1.70 -6.35 4.06
CA ASP A 73 2.53 -5.16 4.15
C ASP A 73 3.45 -5.22 5.39
N PHE A 74 2.98 -5.74 6.53
CA PHE A 74 3.81 -5.94 7.72
C PHE A 74 4.93 -6.95 7.50
N ILE A 75 4.68 -8.10 6.86
CA ILE A 75 5.75 -9.06 6.60
C ILE A 75 6.80 -8.51 5.60
N ASP A 76 6.41 -7.61 4.70
CA ASP A 76 7.35 -6.92 3.81
C ASP A 76 8.17 -5.87 4.56
N LEU A 77 7.51 -5.04 5.40
CA LEU A 77 8.17 -4.01 6.20
C LEU A 77 9.16 -4.59 7.22
N PHE A 78 8.86 -5.77 7.76
CA PHE A 78 9.68 -6.44 8.77
C PHE A 78 10.41 -7.67 8.21
N ALA A 79 10.58 -7.77 6.88
CA ALA A 79 11.20 -8.94 6.25
C ALA A 79 12.59 -9.27 6.80
N ALA A 80 13.38 -8.24 7.14
CA ALA A 80 14.75 -8.36 7.64
C ALA A 80 14.87 -8.93 9.05
N VAL A 81 13.78 -9.01 9.83
CA VAL A 81 13.80 -9.64 11.17
C VAL A 81 13.25 -11.06 11.16
N TYR A 82 13.02 -11.64 9.99
CA TYR A 82 12.57 -13.01 9.86
C TYR A 82 13.61 -13.88 9.14
N PRO A 83 13.88 -15.10 9.64
CA PRO A 83 15.00 -15.90 9.16
C PRO A 83 14.85 -16.28 7.68
N VAL A 84 15.93 -16.16 6.93
CA VAL A 84 16.09 -16.59 5.54
C VAL A 84 16.43 -18.08 5.57
N GLU A 85 15.42 -18.90 5.29
CA GLU A 85 15.63 -20.34 5.09
C GLU A 85 16.03 -20.58 3.62
N SER A 86 16.52 -21.78 3.30
CA SER A 86 16.81 -22.17 1.91
C SER A 86 15.59 -21.92 0.99
N ALA A 87 15.79 -21.55 -0.28
CA ALA A 87 14.73 -21.14 -1.22
C ALA A 87 13.47 -22.04 -1.22
N ASN A 88 13.63 -23.36 -1.18
CA ASN A 88 12.51 -24.31 -1.18
C ASN A 88 11.77 -24.44 0.16
N LYS A 89 12.33 -23.87 1.23
CA LYS A 89 11.82 -23.97 2.61
C LYS A 89 11.32 -22.64 3.15
N ASP A 90 11.83 -21.52 2.63
CA ASP A 90 11.57 -20.15 3.10
C ASP A 90 10.10 -19.88 3.42
N THR A 91 9.85 -19.80 4.72
CA THR A 91 8.54 -19.58 5.29
C THR A 91 8.01 -18.19 4.99
N TRP A 92 8.88 -17.17 4.93
CA TRP A 92 8.47 -15.82 4.54
C TRP A 92 7.94 -15.82 3.12
N ALA A 93 8.69 -16.37 2.16
CA ALA A 93 8.28 -16.41 0.76
C ALA A 93 6.96 -17.19 0.57
N LYS A 94 6.80 -18.32 1.27
CA LYS A 94 5.56 -19.11 1.23
C LYS A 94 4.36 -18.37 1.82
N LEU A 95 4.52 -17.74 2.98
CA LEU A 95 3.47 -16.93 3.59
C LEU A 95 3.10 -15.76 2.69
N ARG A 96 4.11 -15.06 2.15
CA ARG A 96 3.95 -13.91 1.25
C ARG A 96 3.18 -14.27 -0.02
N ALA A 97 3.51 -15.40 -0.64
CA ALA A 97 2.81 -15.92 -1.82
C ALA A 97 1.37 -16.37 -1.50
N ASP A 98 1.14 -17.01 -0.35
CA ASP A 98 -0.20 -17.40 0.09
C ASP A 98 -1.10 -16.18 0.35
N LEU A 99 -0.55 -15.10 0.92
CA LEU A 99 -1.26 -13.84 1.17
C LEU A 99 -1.58 -13.10 -0.13
N ASP A 100 -0.68 -13.09 -1.12
CA ASP A 100 -0.96 -12.54 -2.45
C ASP A 100 -2.11 -13.27 -3.13
N GLN A 101 -2.05 -14.61 -3.17
CA GLN A 101 -3.13 -15.41 -3.76
C GLN A 101 -4.47 -15.15 -3.06
N GLY A 102 -4.45 -15.01 -1.74
CA GLY A 102 -5.64 -14.64 -0.96
C GLY A 102 -6.17 -13.27 -1.35
N TYR A 103 -5.31 -12.26 -1.33
CA TYR A 103 -5.65 -10.88 -1.64
C TYR A 103 -6.25 -10.72 -3.05
N GLU A 104 -5.67 -11.38 -4.05
CA GLU A 104 -6.15 -11.38 -5.43
C GLU A 104 -7.52 -12.05 -5.56
N LYS A 105 -7.69 -13.25 -4.99
CA LYS A 105 -8.97 -13.99 -5.06
C LYS A 105 -10.10 -13.28 -4.35
N ILE A 106 -9.83 -12.76 -3.15
CA ILE A 106 -10.81 -11.97 -2.40
C ILE A 106 -11.14 -10.69 -3.19
N GLY A 107 -10.15 -10.08 -3.84
CA GLY A 107 -10.35 -8.94 -4.73
C GLY A 107 -11.30 -9.26 -5.87
N PHE A 108 -10.99 -10.29 -6.65
CA PHE A 108 -11.81 -10.73 -7.78
C PHE A 108 -13.27 -11.04 -7.38
N PHE A 109 -13.47 -11.61 -6.19
CA PHE A 109 -14.80 -11.81 -5.62
C PHE A 109 -15.48 -10.49 -5.24
N LYS A 110 -14.80 -9.61 -4.50
CA LYS A 110 -15.31 -8.29 -4.08
C LYS A 110 -15.67 -7.40 -5.28
N ASP A 111 -14.93 -7.50 -6.37
CA ASP A 111 -15.13 -6.68 -7.57
C ASP A 111 -16.54 -6.89 -8.17
N LEU A 112 -17.24 -7.99 -7.85
CA LEU A 112 -18.67 -8.18 -8.20
C LEU A 112 -19.58 -7.10 -7.62
N PHE A 113 -19.26 -6.59 -6.43
CA PHE A 113 -20.02 -5.50 -5.82
C PHE A 113 -19.48 -4.15 -6.28
N ASP A 114 -18.16 -3.97 -6.30
CA ASP A 114 -17.56 -2.67 -6.65
C ASP A 114 -17.91 -2.23 -8.08
N SER A 115 -18.00 -3.17 -9.02
CA SER A 115 -18.34 -2.86 -10.41
C SER A 115 -19.78 -2.39 -10.62
N GLN A 116 -20.66 -2.59 -9.63
CA GLN A 116 -22.08 -2.21 -9.72
C GLN A 116 -22.33 -0.74 -9.37
N GLY A 117 -21.41 -0.10 -8.63
CA GLY A 117 -21.53 1.32 -8.28
C GLY A 117 -22.79 1.69 -7.46
N MET A 118 -23.32 0.75 -6.68
CA MET A 118 -24.60 0.88 -5.96
C MET A 118 -24.45 0.60 -4.47
N THR A 119 -25.53 0.83 -3.71
CA THR A 119 -25.59 0.54 -2.27
C THR A 119 -25.71 -0.97 -2.00
N ILE A 120 -25.45 -1.39 -0.76
CA ILE A 120 -25.55 -2.80 -0.35
C ILE A 120 -26.97 -3.35 -0.61
N ASP A 121 -28.00 -2.58 -0.25
CA ASP A 121 -29.40 -3.01 -0.38
C ASP A 121 -29.89 -3.10 -1.84
N ALA A 122 -29.21 -2.42 -2.77
CA ALA A 122 -29.53 -2.44 -4.19
C ALA A 122 -28.71 -3.49 -4.97
N ALA A 123 -27.71 -4.10 -4.34
CA ALA A 123 -26.80 -5.02 -5.01
C ALA A 123 -27.51 -6.30 -5.43
N GLU A 124 -27.45 -6.60 -6.73
CA GLU A 124 -27.98 -7.82 -7.30
C GLU A 124 -26.84 -8.67 -7.86
N TYR A 125 -26.86 -9.97 -7.57
CA TYR A 125 -25.81 -10.88 -8.00
C TYR A 125 -26.41 -12.00 -8.85
N ASP A 126 -25.86 -12.19 -10.05
CA ASP A 126 -26.09 -13.44 -10.77
C ASP A 126 -25.54 -14.60 -9.92
N ARG A 127 -26.40 -15.58 -9.63
CA ARG A 127 -26.07 -16.68 -8.73
C ARG A 127 -24.89 -17.51 -9.26
N SER A 128 -24.85 -17.78 -10.57
CA SER A 128 -23.80 -18.58 -11.17
C SER A 128 -22.45 -17.85 -11.12
N GLU A 129 -22.44 -16.55 -11.42
CA GLU A 129 -21.24 -15.72 -11.34
C GLU A 129 -20.73 -15.60 -9.90
N LEU A 130 -21.64 -15.39 -8.94
CA LEU A 130 -21.33 -15.33 -7.52
C LEU A 130 -20.64 -16.62 -7.04
N GLU A 131 -21.23 -17.78 -7.34
CA GLU A 131 -20.67 -19.10 -7.01
C GLU A 131 -19.31 -19.30 -7.69
N GLN A 132 -19.17 -18.92 -8.97
CA GLN A 132 -17.94 -19.03 -9.73
C GLN A 132 -16.79 -18.22 -9.12
N ARG A 133 -17.04 -16.99 -8.67
CA ARG A 133 -16.01 -16.12 -8.08
C ARG A 133 -15.72 -16.43 -6.61
N ARG A 134 -16.70 -16.96 -5.87
CA ARG A 134 -16.52 -17.39 -4.47
C ARG A 134 -15.67 -18.66 -4.36
N LYS A 135 -15.86 -19.61 -5.27
CA LYS A 135 -15.18 -20.92 -5.25
C LYS A 135 -13.65 -20.84 -5.15
N PRO A 136 -12.93 -19.96 -5.90
CA PRO A 136 -11.50 -19.74 -5.71
C PRO A 136 -11.11 -19.30 -4.29
N VAL A 137 -11.89 -18.44 -3.65
CA VAL A 137 -11.65 -17.97 -2.28
C VAL A 137 -11.77 -19.13 -1.31
N LEU A 138 -12.86 -19.90 -1.38
CA LEU A 138 -13.08 -21.09 -0.54
C LEU A 138 -12.01 -22.17 -0.75
N LYS A 139 -11.56 -22.35 -2.00
CA LYS A 139 -10.44 -23.27 -2.31
C LYS A 139 -9.12 -22.80 -1.68
N TRP A 140 -8.85 -21.50 -1.69
CA TRP A 140 -7.67 -20.93 -1.04
C TRP A 140 -7.79 -21.02 0.49
N GLN A 141 -8.93 -20.63 1.07
CA GLN A 141 -9.25 -20.76 2.49
C GLN A 141 -8.97 -22.18 3.00
N LYS A 142 -9.50 -23.21 2.35
CA LYS A 142 -9.27 -24.63 2.72
C LYS A 142 -7.77 -25.00 2.75
N LYS A 143 -6.97 -24.46 1.83
CA LYS A 143 -5.51 -24.70 1.79
C LYS A 143 -4.76 -23.87 2.82
N PHE A 144 -5.17 -22.62 3.03
CA PHE A 144 -4.55 -21.67 3.94
C PHE A 144 -4.75 -22.09 5.40
N LEU A 145 -5.97 -22.54 5.74
CA LEU A 145 -6.37 -22.95 7.09
C LEU A 145 -5.94 -24.38 7.49
N THR A 146 -5.05 -25.02 6.72
CA THR A 146 -4.55 -26.35 7.12
C THR A 146 -3.73 -26.25 8.41
N ALA A 147 -4.01 -27.12 9.39
CA ALA A 147 -3.42 -27.04 10.72
C ALA A 147 -1.88 -26.99 10.70
N ALA A 148 -1.24 -27.84 9.89
CA ALA A 148 0.21 -27.86 9.75
C ALA A 148 0.78 -26.54 9.21
N LYS A 149 0.12 -25.92 8.21
CA LYS A 149 0.53 -24.64 7.64
C LYS A 149 0.36 -23.51 8.65
N LEU A 150 -0.79 -23.43 9.31
CA LEU A 150 -1.06 -22.40 10.32
C LEU A 150 -0.10 -22.52 11.51
N ALA A 151 0.19 -23.72 11.99
CA ALA A 151 1.18 -23.93 13.04
C ALA A 151 2.56 -23.39 12.63
N LYS A 152 2.98 -23.65 11.38
CA LYS A 152 4.23 -23.12 10.83
C LYS A 152 4.22 -21.59 10.78
N TYR A 153 3.17 -20.96 10.24
CA TYR A 153 3.08 -19.50 10.13
C TYR A 153 2.99 -18.81 11.50
N ARG A 154 2.22 -19.35 12.44
CA ARG A 154 2.16 -18.85 13.82
C ARG A 154 3.53 -18.90 14.49
N SER A 155 4.20 -20.04 14.40
CA SER A 155 5.56 -20.19 14.94
C SER A 155 6.52 -19.18 14.29
N TYR A 156 6.45 -19.00 12.97
CA TYR A 156 7.33 -18.09 12.26
C TYR A 156 7.13 -16.62 12.68
N LEU A 157 5.89 -16.13 12.65
CA LEU A 157 5.57 -14.74 13.01
C LEU A 157 5.81 -14.41 14.48
N ALA A 158 5.71 -15.40 15.37
CA ALA A 158 5.99 -15.21 16.80
C ALA A 158 7.49 -15.11 17.13
N HIS A 159 8.38 -15.54 16.22
CA HIS A 159 9.81 -15.64 16.48
C HIS A 159 10.66 -14.87 15.45
N PRO A 160 10.48 -13.54 15.31
CA PRO A 160 11.46 -12.73 14.61
C PRO A 160 12.82 -12.80 15.33
N VAL A 161 13.91 -12.80 14.55
CA VAL A 161 15.29 -12.75 15.05
C VAL A 161 15.57 -11.38 15.67
N THR A 162 16.16 -11.36 16.86
CA THR A 162 16.33 -10.13 17.65
C THR A 162 17.76 -9.62 17.68
N ASP A 163 18.72 -10.47 17.36
CA ASP A 163 20.16 -10.25 17.47
C ASP A 163 20.83 -9.86 16.15
N ARG A 164 20.15 -10.05 15.02
CA ARG A 164 20.66 -9.72 13.68
C ARG A 164 19.54 -9.36 12.71
N LEU A 165 19.92 -8.71 11.61
CA LEU A 165 19.06 -8.51 10.45
C LEU A 165 19.49 -9.47 9.34
N GLU A 166 18.51 -10.10 8.71
CA GLU A 166 18.70 -11.00 7.57
C GLU A 166 18.15 -10.32 6.31
N ILE A 167 19.04 -9.60 5.63
CA ILE A 167 18.70 -8.86 4.40
C ILE A 167 18.47 -9.86 3.27
N ARG A 168 17.33 -9.74 2.60
CA ARG A 168 16.96 -10.58 1.46
C ARG A 168 17.45 -9.91 0.17
N GLU A 169 17.57 -10.70 -0.90
CA GLU A 169 17.84 -10.14 -2.22
C GLU A 169 16.70 -9.19 -2.62
N SER A 170 17.04 -8.04 -3.23
CA SER A 170 16.06 -7.00 -3.56
C SER A 170 14.91 -7.49 -4.44
N GLN A 171 15.15 -8.48 -5.30
CA GLN A 171 14.12 -9.11 -6.14
C GLN A 171 13.11 -9.94 -5.36
N ALA A 172 13.49 -10.45 -4.19
CA ALA A 172 12.59 -11.18 -3.31
C ALA A 172 11.72 -10.22 -2.49
N GLU A 173 12.20 -9.00 -2.23
CA GLU A 173 11.48 -7.99 -1.46
C GLU A 173 10.50 -7.19 -2.32
N SER A 174 9.51 -6.57 -1.68
CA SER A 174 8.58 -5.69 -2.37
C SER A 174 9.28 -4.45 -2.91
N LYS A 175 9.14 -4.19 -4.22
CA LYS A 175 9.59 -2.94 -4.87
C LYS A 175 8.92 -1.67 -4.37
N PHE A 176 7.92 -1.79 -3.48
CA PHE A 176 7.22 -0.65 -2.86
C PHE A 176 7.63 -0.41 -1.40
N TYR A 177 8.59 -1.20 -0.90
CA TYR A 177 9.24 -1.05 0.40
C TYR A 177 10.76 -1.13 0.21
N TRP A 178 11.48 -1.90 1.02
CA TRP A 178 12.94 -2.03 1.02
C TRP A 178 13.52 -2.39 -0.37
N GLY A 179 12.96 -3.39 -1.05
CA GLY A 179 13.45 -3.87 -2.34
C GLY A 179 13.45 -2.85 -3.47
N GLY A 180 12.62 -1.79 -3.38
CA GLY A 180 12.60 -0.70 -4.34
C GLY A 180 13.16 0.62 -3.82
N ALA A 181 13.37 0.75 -2.51
CA ALA A 181 13.85 1.96 -1.87
C ALA A 181 15.39 2.12 -1.92
N ASN A 182 16.11 1.11 -2.44
CA ASN A 182 17.58 1.07 -2.45
C ASN A 182 18.17 1.38 -1.06
N THR A 183 17.50 0.92 -0.01
CA THR A 183 17.88 1.15 1.39
C THR A 183 17.54 -0.09 2.21
N ALA A 184 18.18 -0.22 3.37
CA ALA A 184 18.00 -1.36 4.26
C ALA A 184 17.86 -0.90 5.71
N PRO A 185 17.17 -1.69 6.55
CA PRO A 185 17.15 -1.45 7.98
C PRO A 185 18.53 -1.68 8.61
N GLU A 186 18.79 -0.99 9.71
CA GLU A 186 20.02 -1.06 10.48
C GLU A 186 19.72 -1.53 11.90
N SER A 187 20.50 -2.51 12.39
CA SER A 187 20.21 -3.24 13.63
C SER A 187 20.35 -2.38 14.89
N HIS A 188 21.18 -1.34 14.84
CA HIS A 188 21.40 -0.43 15.97
C HIS A 188 20.34 0.68 16.06
N LEU A 189 19.45 0.80 15.06
CA LEU A 189 18.38 1.79 15.03
C LEU A 189 17.08 1.20 15.58
N THR A 190 16.23 2.06 16.14
CA THR A 190 14.85 1.68 16.51
C THR A 190 14.02 1.33 15.28
N ALA A 191 12.89 0.67 15.47
CA ALA A 191 11.92 0.43 14.41
C ALA A 191 11.42 1.75 13.80
N GLY A 192 11.10 2.73 14.65
CA GLY A 192 10.66 4.06 14.21
C GLY A 192 11.69 4.74 13.31
N THR A 193 12.96 4.74 13.70
CA THR A 193 14.04 5.35 12.90
C THR A 193 14.25 4.62 11.57
N ASN A 194 14.22 3.29 11.57
CA ASN A 194 14.32 2.49 10.33
C ASN A 194 13.16 2.79 9.38
N LEU A 195 11.92 2.86 9.88
CA LEU A 195 10.74 3.16 9.07
C LEU A 195 10.74 4.61 8.56
N ALA A 196 11.21 5.57 9.35
CA ALA A 196 11.40 6.95 8.89
C ALA A 196 12.43 7.04 7.74
N LYS A 197 13.55 6.33 7.86
CA LYS A 197 14.56 6.20 6.80
C LYS A 197 13.95 5.60 5.51
N LEU A 198 13.14 4.56 5.64
CA LEU A 198 12.42 3.98 4.50
C LEU A 198 11.44 4.99 3.88
N LEU A 199 10.66 5.71 4.68
CA LEU A 199 9.72 6.71 4.19
C LEU A 199 10.41 7.81 3.38
N VAL A 200 11.55 8.30 3.87
CA VAL A 200 12.39 9.26 3.17
C VAL A 200 12.80 8.72 1.79
N ALA A 201 13.37 7.52 1.74
CA ALA A 201 13.78 6.91 0.47
C ALA A 201 12.60 6.70 -0.50
N LEU A 202 11.44 6.26 0.01
CA LEU A 202 10.24 6.10 -0.81
C LEU A 202 9.72 7.44 -1.37
N CYS A 203 9.78 8.52 -0.59
CA CYS A 203 9.40 9.86 -1.04
C CYS A 203 10.35 10.39 -2.12
N GLU A 204 11.66 10.17 -1.98
CA GLU A 204 12.65 10.56 -3.00
C GLU A 204 12.38 9.88 -4.34
N ILE A 205 12.15 8.56 -4.33
CA ILE A 205 11.87 7.82 -5.57
C ILE A 205 10.49 8.20 -6.12
N ALA A 206 9.49 8.44 -5.27
CA ALA A 206 8.20 8.95 -5.72
C ALA A 206 8.34 10.33 -6.39
N ALA A 207 9.22 11.20 -5.92
CA ALA A 207 9.48 12.49 -6.56
C ALA A 207 10.13 12.30 -7.95
N VAL A 208 11.08 11.37 -8.10
CA VAL A 208 11.66 11.03 -9.41
C VAL A 208 10.60 10.49 -10.37
N ASP A 209 9.82 9.50 -9.94
CA ASP A 209 8.76 8.92 -10.77
C ASP A 209 7.70 9.97 -11.16
N HIS A 210 7.41 10.94 -10.28
CA HIS A 210 6.50 12.04 -10.62
C HIS A 210 7.05 12.94 -11.74
N ILE A 211 8.34 13.25 -11.70
CA ILE A 211 9.00 14.03 -12.75
C ILE A 211 8.92 13.26 -14.07
N THR A 212 9.28 11.97 -14.08
CA THR A 212 9.17 11.13 -15.29
C THR A 212 7.73 11.05 -15.80
N LEU A 213 6.76 10.93 -14.91
CA LEU A 213 5.34 10.87 -15.27
C LEU A 213 4.81 12.21 -15.81
N ALA A 214 5.46 13.34 -15.52
CA ALA A 214 5.07 14.63 -16.09
C ALA A 214 5.21 14.66 -17.61
N ASP A 215 6.12 13.85 -18.15
CA ASP A 215 6.38 13.71 -19.59
C ASP A 215 5.48 12.67 -20.27
N ALA A 216 4.61 11.98 -19.51
CA ALA A 216 3.74 10.94 -20.06
C ALA A 216 2.69 11.53 -21.01
N GLU A 217 2.81 11.22 -22.30
CA GLU A 217 1.91 11.71 -23.33
C GLU A 217 0.55 10.99 -23.31
N LYS A 218 0.57 9.67 -23.03
CA LYS A 218 -0.60 8.81 -23.11
C LYS A 218 -0.54 7.70 -22.07
N LEU A 219 -1.31 7.86 -20.99
CA LEU A 219 -1.56 6.82 -19.97
C LEU A 219 -2.35 5.58 -20.47
N THR A 220 -2.39 5.35 -21.77
CA THR A 220 -2.90 4.11 -22.40
C THR A 220 -1.79 3.32 -23.11
N ASN A 221 -0.54 3.82 -23.06
CA ASN A 221 0.66 3.15 -23.53
C ASN A 221 1.24 2.33 -22.35
N PRO A 222 1.61 1.05 -22.54
CA PRO A 222 2.17 0.20 -21.49
C PRO A 222 3.32 0.83 -20.66
N ASP A 223 4.21 1.59 -21.28
CA ASP A 223 5.35 2.19 -20.57
C ASP A 223 4.89 3.30 -19.60
N ASP A 224 4.07 4.23 -20.09
CA ASP A 224 3.47 5.32 -19.28
C ASP A 224 2.58 4.75 -18.16
N GLU A 225 1.80 3.71 -18.48
CA GLU A 225 0.96 3.00 -17.49
C GLU A 225 1.78 2.37 -16.38
N THR A 226 2.91 1.75 -16.70
CA THR A 226 3.80 1.13 -15.71
C THR A 226 4.33 2.16 -14.73
N ILE A 227 4.82 3.29 -15.23
CA ILE A 227 5.33 4.40 -14.41
C ILE A 227 4.19 5.00 -13.57
N PHE A 228 3.03 5.23 -14.18
CA PHE A 228 1.84 5.74 -13.50
C PHE A 228 1.41 4.86 -12.31
N HIS A 229 1.30 3.56 -12.57
CA HIS A 229 0.89 2.57 -11.59
C HIS A 229 1.92 2.43 -10.46
N ASP A 230 3.22 2.42 -10.79
CA ASP A 230 4.29 2.29 -9.81
C ASP A 230 4.39 3.52 -8.90
N PHE A 231 4.31 4.73 -9.48
CA PHE A 231 4.22 5.98 -8.71
C PHE A 231 3.06 5.93 -7.71
N ARG A 232 1.85 5.59 -8.18
CA ARG A 232 0.65 5.49 -7.33
C ARG A 232 0.84 4.48 -6.20
N LYS A 233 1.38 3.29 -6.50
CA LYS A 233 1.61 2.26 -5.48
C LYS A 233 2.67 2.69 -4.46
N ARG A 234 3.70 3.42 -4.86
CA ARG A 234 4.70 3.96 -3.92
C ARG A 234 4.12 5.05 -3.02
N ALA A 235 3.40 6.03 -3.59
CA ALA A 235 2.70 7.06 -2.83
C ALA A 235 1.70 6.45 -1.82
N ARG A 236 0.97 5.40 -2.22
CA ARG A 236 0.10 4.65 -1.33
C ARG A 236 0.87 3.92 -0.22
N SER A 237 2.07 3.42 -0.49
CA SER A 237 2.90 2.73 0.50
C SER A 237 3.41 3.69 1.57
N VAL A 238 3.77 4.92 1.20
CA VAL A 238 4.05 6.02 2.15
C VAL A 238 2.85 6.26 3.07
N LEU A 239 1.65 6.46 2.53
CA LEU A 239 0.43 6.66 3.33
C LEU A 239 0.10 5.48 4.23
N LYS A 240 0.33 4.24 3.78
CA LYS A 240 0.10 3.05 4.59
C LYS A 240 1.03 3.00 5.79
N ILE A 241 2.33 3.24 5.59
CA ILE A 241 3.30 3.28 6.69
C ILE A 241 2.88 4.37 7.69
N LEU A 242 2.54 5.58 7.23
CA LEU A 242 2.03 6.64 8.10
C LEU A 242 0.71 6.27 8.80
N GLY A 243 -0.16 5.50 8.15
CA GLY A 243 -1.39 5.00 8.76
C GLY A 243 -1.17 3.89 9.79
N TYR A 244 -0.10 3.09 9.64
CA TYR A 244 0.29 2.07 10.61
C TYR A 244 1.09 2.67 11.78
N PHE A 245 1.90 3.68 11.48
CA PHE A 245 2.84 4.30 12.40
C PHE A 245 2.66 5.83 12.39
N PRO A 246 1.52 6.35 12.87
CA PRO A 246 1.19 7.77 12.76
C PRO A 246 2.19 8.69 13.46
N SER A 247 2.83 8.23 14.54
CA SER A 247 3.84 9.01 15.27
C SER A 247 5.17 9.18 14.50
N LEU A 248 5.32 8.59 13.31
CA LEU A 248 6.45 8.90 12.42
C LEU A 248 6.34 10.32 11.84
N LEU A 249 5.12 10.87 11.77
CA LEU A 249 4.87 12.20 11.25
C LEU A 249 4.79 13.19 12.42
N ALA A 250 5.51 14.31 12.30
CA ALA A 250 5.40 15.40 13.27
C ALA A 250 3.95 15.91 13.37
N GLU A 251 3.48 16.22 14.57
CA GLU A 251 2.12 16.75 14.82
C GLU A 251 2.00 18.25 14.47
N THR A 252 2.47 18.63 13.29
CA THR A 252 2.35 20.00 12.78
C THR A 252 1.20 20.12 11.79
N GLU A 253 0.62 21.32 11.68
CA GLU A 253 -0.40 21.59 10.66
C GLU A 253 0.11 21.25 9.26
N GLN A 254 1.33 21.70 8.95
CA GLN A 254 1.98 21.50 7.67
C GLN A 254 2.14 20.00 7.31
N ALA A 255 2.50 19.16 8.28
CA ALA A 255 2.63 17.73 8.09
C ALA A 255 1.26 17.07 7.82
N ARG A 256 0.22 17.46 8.57
CA ARG A 256 -1.17 17.00 8.35
C ARG A 256 -1.69 17.41 6.97
N THR A 257 -1.51 18.67 6.58
CA THR A 257 -1.88 19.15 5.23
C THR A 257 -1.16 18.35 4.16
N SER A 258 0.14 18.09 4.32
CA SER A 258 0.92 17.32 3.34
C SER A 258 0.44 15.86 3.23
N GLN A 259 0.10 15.23 4.35
CA GLN A 259 -0.49 13.89 4.37
C GLN A 259 -1.86 13.87 3.68
N GLN A 260 -2.72 14.87 3.91
CA GLN A 260 -4.01 15.02 3.25
C GLN A 260 -3.86 15.20 1.74
N THR A 261 -2.93 16.06 1.30
CA THR A 261 -2.62 16.27 -0.12
C THR A 261 -2.13 14.98 -0.77
N LEU A 262 -1.26 14.21 -0.11
CA LEU A 262 -0.80 12.91 -0.60
C LEU A 262 -1.95 11.89 -0.67
N SER A 263 -2.87 11.91 0.29
CA SER A 263 -4.09 11.07 0.27
C SER A 263 -5.00 11.39 -0.91
N GLU A 264 -5.28 12.68 -1.13
CA GLU A 264 -6.09 13.16 -2.25
C GLU A 264 -5.44 12.82 -3.60
N LEU A 265 -4.11 12.95 -3.69
CA LEU A 265 -3.33 12.53 -4.85
C LEU A 265 -3.54 11.03 -5.14
N VAL A 266 -3.34 10.16 -4.15
CA VAL A 266 -3.50 8.70 -4.33
C VAL A 266 -4.93 8.33 -4.73
N LEU A 267 -5.93 9.05 -4.20
CA LEU A 267 -7.33 8.89 -4.58
C LEU A 267 -7.55 9.22 -6.06
N ARG A 268 -7.12 10.40 -6.52
CA ARG A 268 -7.28 10.84 -7.91
C ARG A 268 -6.53 9.95 -8.91
N PHE A 269 -5.33 9.51 -8.56
CA PHE A 269 -4.61 8.49 -9.32
C PHE A 269 -5.39 7.17 -9.38
N GLY A 270 -6.07 6.80 -8.30
CA GLY A 270 -6.95 5.63 -8.28
C GLY A 270 -8.11 5.72 -9.25
N GLU A 271 -8.79 6.86 -9.31
CA GLU A 271 -9.89 7.07 -10.27
C GLU A 271 -9.43 6.91 -11.73
N ILE A 272 -8.22 7.37 -12.05
CA ILE A 272 -7.65 7.25 -13.39
C ILE A 272 -7.24 5.80 -13.67
N GLU A 273 -6.63 5.10 -12.72
CA GLU A 273 -6.31 3.66 -12.85
C GLU A 273 -7.58 2.86 -13.18
N ASP A 274 -8.68 3.11 -12.47
CA ASP A 274 -9.92 2.38 -12.67
C ASP A 274 -10.45 2.57 -14.12
N LEU A 275 -10.24 3.76 -14.70
CA LEU A 275 -10.54 4.03 -16.11
C LEU A 275 -9.57 3.31 -17.07
N ILE A 276 -8.28 3.21 -16.75
CA ILE A 276 -7.29 2.47 -17.55
C ILE A 276 -7.64 0.98 -17.57
N VAL A 277 -7.98 0.40 -16.41
CA VAL A 277 -8.46 -1.00 -16.32
C VAL A 277 -9.73 -1.20 -17.15
N ALA A 278 -10.70 -0.30 -17.03
CA ALA A 278 -11.92 -0.35 -17.84
C ALA A 278 -11.63 -0.21 -19.34
N TYR A 279 -10.64 0.59 -19.73
CA TYR A 279 -10.21 0.78 -21.11
C TYR A 279 -9.68 -0.52 -21.71
N HIS A 280 -8.77 -1.20 -21.01
CA HIS A 280 -8.22 -2.49 -21.43
C HIS A 280 -9.30 -3.56 -21.52
N PHE A 281 -10.19 -3.64 -20.53
CA PHE A 281 -11.33 -4.56 -20.59
C PHE A 281 -12.25 -4.30 -21.79
N ALA A 282 -12.52 -3.04 -22.12
CA ALA A 282 -13.29 -2.69 -23.31
C ALA A 282 -12.58 -3.11 -24.60
N LYS A 283 -11.25 -2.95 -24.66
CA LYS A 283 -10.42 -3.40 -25.79
C LYS A 283 -10.43 -4.92 -25.95
N GLU A 284 -10.21 -5.67 -24.88
CA GLU A 284 -10.27 -7.13 -24.87
C GLU A 284 -11.64 -7.68 -25.33
N LYS A 285 -12.73 -6.95 -25.06
CA LYS A 285 -14.08 -7.31 -25.49
C LYS A 285 -14.46 -6.75 -26.87
N ASN A 286 -13.52 -6.20 -27.63
CA ASN A 286 -13.74 -5.57 -28.94
C ASN A 286 -14.82 -4.47 -28.92
N LYS A 287 -14.94 -3.73 -27.81
CA LYS A 287 -15.89 -2.61 -27.63
C LYS A 287 -15.23 -1.27 -27.99
N ASP A 288 -14.82 -1.10 -29.25
CA ASP A 288 -14.00 0.03 -29.69
C ASP A 288 -14.59 1.42 -29.43
N ARG A 289 -15.91 1.58 -29.51
CA ARG A 289 -16.57 2.84 -29.15
C ARG A 289 -16.33 3.18 -27.68
N LYS A 290 -16.57 2.23 -26.77
CA LYS A 290 -16.39 2.41 -25.33
C LYS A 290 -14.93 2.65 -24.96
N ALA A 291 -14.01 1.92 -25.60
CA ALA A 291 -12.57 2.14 -25.41
C ALA A 291 -12.14 3.56 -25.82
N ARG A 292 -12.67 4.11 -26.93
CA ARG A 292 -12.41 5.51 -27.32
C ARG A 292 -12.96 6.51 -26.32
N GLU A 293 -14.19 6.30 -25.83
CA GLU A 293 -14.81 7.14 -24.79
C GLU A 293 -13.96 7.14 -23.50
N LEU A 294 -13.52 5.97 -23.04
CA LEU A 294 -12.66 5.83 -21.86
C LEU A 294 -11.29 6.49 -22.05
N SER A 295 -10.66 6.36 -23.22
CA SER A 295 -9.38 7.01 -23.52
C SER A 295 -9.49 8.54 -23.46
N GLN A 296 -10.58 9.12 -23.98
CA GLN A 296 -10.84 10.56 -23.87
C GLN A 296 -11.08 10.97 -22.41
N GLU A 297 -11.79 10.14 -21.65
CA GLU A 297 -12.04 10.41 -20.24
C GLU A 297 -10.76 10.35 -19.38
N ILE A 298 -9.89 9.37 -19.62
CA ILE A 298 -8.55 9.26 -19.01
C ILE A 298 -7.77 10.55 -19.30
N LYS A 299 -7.69 10.98 -20.57
CA LYS A 299 -6.99 12.22 -20.94
C LYS A 299 -7.54 13.44 -20.21
N ARG A 300 -8.86 13.56 -20.09
CA ARG A 300 -9.52 14.65 -19.37
C ARG A 300 -9.23 14.62 -17.87
N LYS A 301 -9.33 13.46 -17.22
CA LYS A 301 -9.03 13.28 -15.79
C LYS A 301 -7.56 13.51 -15.50
N TRP A 302 -6.66 13.05 -16.38
CA TRP A 302 -5.23 13.31 -16.30
C TRP A 302 -4.92 14.81 -16.35
N LYS A 303 -5.49 15.53 -17.32
CA LYS A 303 -5.35 17.00 -17.39
C LYS A 303 -5.81 17.67 -16.09
N LYS A 304 -7.01 17.31 -15.58
CA LYS A 304 -7.54 17.88 -14.34
C LYS A 304 -6.65 17.60 -13.12
N LEU A 305 -6.06 16.41 -13.07
CA LEU A 305 -5.11 16.04 -12.03
C LEU A 305 -3.84 16.90 -12.11
N ARG A 306 -3.32 17.15 -13.31
CA ARG A 306 -2.18 18.05 -13.52
C ARG A 306 -2.51 19.49 -13.13
N ASP A 307 -3.64 20.02 -13.60
CA ASP A 307 -4.10 21.37 -13.24
C ASP A 307 -4.17 21.52 -11.70
N TRP A 308 -4.75 20.53 -11.00
CA TRP A 308 -4.81 20.51 -9.54
C TRP A 308 -3.44 20.42 -8.85
N GLN A 309 -2.49 19.66 -9.41
CA GLN A 309 -1.13 19.58 -8.87
C GLN A 309 -0.43 20.94 -8.93
N ASP A 310 -0.58 21.65 -10.05
CA ASP A 310 0.03 22.97 -10.27
C ASP A 310 -0.59 24.03 -9.33
N GLU A 311 -1.91 24.01 -9.15
CA GLU A 311 -2.62 24.86 -8.18
C GLU A 311 -2.14 24.59 -6.74
N SER A 312 -2.01 23.31 -6.37
CA SER A 312 -1.58 22.92 -5.03
C SER A 312 -0.12 23.30 -4.75
N ASP A 313 0.77 23.20 -5.74
CA ASP A 313 2.15 23.69 -5.63
C ASP A 313 2.23 25.20 -5.44
N THR A 314 1.28 25.94 -6.02
CA THR A 314 1.24 27.41 -5.97
C THR A 314 0.75 27.93 -4.61
N VAL A 315 -0.27 27.31 -4.04
CA VAL A 315 -0.81 27.69 -2.72
C VAL A 315 0.24 27.52 -1.61
N ASP A 316 1.03 26.45 -1.66
CA ASP A 316 2.09 26.18 -0.69
C ASP A 316 3.23 27.23 -0.73
N MET A 317 3.44 27.97 -1.83
CA MET A 317 4.43 29.06 -1.89
C MET A 317 4.10 30.25 -1.00
N PHE A 318 2.82 30.55 -0.81
CA PHE A 318 2.38 31.75 -0.08
C PHE A 318 2.50 31.57 1.44
N PHE A 319 2.37 30.33 1.94
CA PHE A 319 2.47 30.05 3.37
C PHE A 319 3.92 30.00 3.89
N THR A 320 4.90 29.59 3.07
CA THR A 320 6.32 29.59 3.47
C THR A 320 6.95 30.99 3.50
N ASN A 321 6.43 31.92 2.70
CA ASN A 321 6.96 33.29 2.66
C ASN A 321 6.23 34.25 3.63
N GLY A 322 5.07 33.85 4.16
CA GLY A 322 4.24 34.69 5.03
C GLY A 322 4.60 34.63 6.53
N THR A 323 5.57 33.81 6.95
CA THR A 323 5.97 33.68 8.36
C THR A 323 7.30 34.38 8.70
N VAL A 324 7.85 35.16 7.77
CA VAL A 324 9.00 36.04 8.02
C VAL A 324 8.51 37.50 8.08
N THR A 325 7.68 37.82 9.07
CA THR A 325 7.46 39.23 9.47
C THR A 325 7.70 39.39 10.96
N SER A 326 8.92 39.87 11.24
CA SER A 326 9.30 40.79 12.32
C SER A 326 8.76 40.52 13.73
N SER A 327 9.56 39.82 14.54
CA SER A 327 9.74 40.20 15.94
C SER A 327 10.97 41.12 16.03
N GLU A 328 10.73 42.42 15.94
CA GLU A 328 11.57 43.44 16.60
C GLU A 328 10.97 43.74 17.98
#